data_AF-A0A3C0JE46-F1
#
_entry.id   AF-A0A3C0JE46-F1
#
_cell.length_a   1.000
_cell.length_b   1.000
_cell.length_c   1.000
_cell.angle_alpha   90.00
_cell.angle_beta   90.00
_cell.angle_gamma   90.00
#
_symmetry.space_group_name_H-M   'P 1'
#
loop_
_entity.id
_entity.type
_entity.pdbx_description
1 polymer ?
#
loop_
_entity_poly.entity_id
_entity_poly.type
_entity_poly.pdbx_seq_one_letter_code
_entity_poly.pdbx_strand_id
1 'polypeptide(L)'
;MQEHTYRIDPIRAESALEPQLAEALEGIPGWSADEWDDVPGKITGWQLSFMRNRQTIEQREFEGTDVGFDQAQDVGKTWLAINGADSTSQWLAGSLEAMRRMNCDPEFRHRISKRGF
;
A
#
# COMPACT_ATOMS: atom_id res chain seq x y z
N MET A 1 22.38 -7.80 -16.56
CA MET A 1 22.21 -6.88 -15.41
C MET A 1 21.12 -7.46 -14.54
N GLN A 2 21.33 -7.62 -13.22
CA GLN A 2 20.28 -8.13 -12.32
C GLN A 2 19.32 -6.99 -12.00
N GLU A 3 18.01 -7.22 -12.14
CA GLU A 3 16.98 -6.23 -11.85
C GLU A 3 16.65 -6.29 -10.35
N HIS A 4 16.89 -5.20 -9.62
CA HIS A 4 16.52 -5.04 -8.22
C HIS A 4 15.38 -4.03 -8.10
N THR A 5 14.32 -4.39 -7.38
CA THR A 5 13.21 -3.51 -7.01
C THR A 5 12.66 -3.90 -5.65
N TYR A 6 11.80 -3.06 -5.09
CA TYR A 6 10.98 -3.45 -3.94
C TYR A 6 9.50 -3.18 -4.25
N ARG A 7 8.61 -3.75 -3.43
CA ARG A 7 7.17 -3.57 -3.51
C ARG A 7 6.61 -3.40 -2.10
N ILE A 8 5.65 -2.51 -1.92
CA ILE A 8 4.97 -2.26 -0.66
C ILE A 8 3.49 -2.59 -0.83
N ASP A 9 3.02 -3.65 -0.18
CA ASP A 9 1.62 -4.07 -0.19
C ASP A 9 0.94 -3.75 1.16
N PRO A 10 -0.34 -3.37 1.16
CA PRO A 10 -1.05 -3.06 2.39
C PRO A 10 -1.33 -4.34 3.19
N ILE A 11 -1.05 -4.29 4.49
CA ILE A 11 -1.56 -5.26 5.47
C ILE A 11 -2.88 -4.69 5.97
N ARG A 12 -3.94 -5.49 5.92
CA ARG A 12 -5.29 -5.07 6.29
C ARG A 12 -5.77 -5.86 7.49
N ALA A 13 -6.57 -5.21 8.33
CA ALA A 13 -7.42 -5.94 9.26
C ALA A 13 -8.39 -6.83 8.46
N GLU A 14 -8.82 -7.95 9.05
CA GLU A 14 -9.93 -8.73 8.52
C GLU A 14 -11.12 -7.80 8.25
N SER A 15 -11.79 -8.03 7.12
CA SER A 15 -12.90 -7.18 6.71
C SER A 15 -14.08 -7.42 7.63
N ALA A 16 -14.18 -6.59 8.67
CA ALA A 16 -15.43 -6.32 9.33
C ALA A 16 -15.86 -4.97 8.78
N LEU A 17 -16.76 -4.98 7.80
CA LEU A 17 -17.62 -3.83 7.56
C LEU A 17 -18.07 -3.33 8.92
N GLU A 18 -17.67 -2.12 9.30
CA GLU A 18 -18.07 -1.61 10.60
C GLU A 18 -19.61 -1.64 10.64
N PRO A 19 -20.24 -2.03 11.76
CA PRO A 19 -21.70 -2.23 11.82
C PRO A 19 -22.49 -1.02 11.31
N GLN A 20 -21.93 0.18 11.55
CA GLN A 20 -22.48 1.46 11.10
C GLN A 20 -22.42 1.64 9.57
N LEU A 21 -21.39 1.09 8.92
CA LEU A 21 -21.29 1.07 7.47
C LEU A 21 -22.20 -0.01 6.90
N ALA A 22 -22.27 -1.21 7.49
CA ALA A 22 -23.21 -2.25 7.05
C ALA A 22 -24.68 -1.75 7.06
N GLU A 23 -25.14 -1.12 8.15
CA GLU A 23 -26.49 -0.53 8.24
C GLU A 23 -26.75 0.58 7.20
N ALA A 24 -25.74 1.41 6.90
CA ALA A 24 -25.87 2.47 5.90
C ALA A 24 -25.98 1.92 4.47
N LEU A 25 -25.46 0.72 4.22
CA LEU A 25 -25.38 0.08 2.92
C LEU A 25 -26.54 -0.87 2.62
N GLU A 26 -27.14 -1.49 3.65
CA GLU A 26 -28.42 -2.23 3.53
C GLU A 26 -29.57 -1.36 2.97
N GLY A 27 -29.48 -0.04 3.14
CA GLY A 27 -30.46 0.91 2.63
C GLY A 27 -30.32 1.30 1.14
N ILE A 28 -29.25 0.86 0.45
CA ILE A 28 -28.99 1.23 -0.95
C ILE A 28 -29.62 0.19 -1.89
N PRO A 29 -30.65 0.55 -2.68
CA PRO A 29 -31.28 -0.40 -3.58
C PRO A 29 -30.30 -0.85 -4.67
N GLY A 30 -30.00 -2.15 -4.69
CA GLY A 30 -29.07 -2.78 -5.64
C GLY A 30 -27.77 -3.29 -5.02
N TRP A 31 -27.53 -3.06 -3.72
CA TRP A 31 -26.38 -3.63 -3.01
C TRP A 31 -26.75 -4.91 -2.24
N SER A 32 -26.10 -6.03 -2.58
CA SER A 32 -26.30 -7.32 -1.90
C SER A 32 -25.23 -7.56 -0.82
N ALA A 33 -25.55 -8.40 0.16
CA ALA A 33 -24.61 -8.79 1.21
C ALA A 33 -23.35 -9.50 0.68
N ASP A 34 -23.36 -9.99 -0.57
CA ASP A 34 -22.18 -10.60 -1.21
C ASP A 34 -21.16 -9.54 -1.67
N GLU A 35 -21.59 -8.30 -1.93
CA GLU A 35 -20.71 -7.18 -2.29
C GLU A 35 -19.98 -6.60 -1.06
N TRP A 36 -20.29 -7.08 0.13
CA TRP A 36 -19.71 -6.66 1.41
C TRP A 36 -18.32 -7.26 1.63
N ASP A 37 -18.13 -8.51 1.20
CA ASP A 37 -16.85 -9.21 1.28
C ASP A 37 -15.77 -8.59 0.36
N ASP A 38 -16.21 -7.85 -0.66
CA ASP A 38 -15.32 -7.15 -1.60
C ASP A 38 -14.78 -5.82 -1.06
N VAL A 39 -15.29 -5.32 0.09
CA VAL A 39 -14.75 -4.10 0.71
C VAL A 39 -13.44 -4.44 1.41
N PRO A 40 -12.30 -3.88 0.98
CA PRO A 40 -11.03 -4.18 1.62
C PRO A 40 -10.98 -3.55 3.02
N GLY A 41 -10.60 -4.35 4.02
CA GLY A 41 -10.45 -3.89 5.40
C GLY A 41 -9.46 -2.71 5.56
N LYS A 42 -9.54 -2.02 6.70
CA LYS A 42 -8.65 -0.90 7.01
C LYS A 42 -7.19 -1.34 6.97
N ILE A 43 -6.32 -0.51 6.39
CA ILE A 43 -4.88 -0.74 6.40
C ILE A 43 -4.37 -0.60 7.83
N THR A 44 -3.71 -1.63 8.33
CA THR A 44 -3.09 -1.68 9.67
C THR A 44 -1.57 -1.61 9.62
N GLY A 45 -0.98 -1.89 8.45
CA GLY A 45 0.45 -1.85 8.23
C GLY A 45 0.81 -2.07 6.76
N TRP A 46 2.08 -2.33 6.51
CA TRP A 46 2.64 -2.50 5.17
C TRP A 46 3.66 -3.63 5.13
N GLN A 47 3.57 -4.45 4.10
CA GLN A 47 4.54 -5.48 3.80
C GLN A 47 5.47 -5.00 2.69
N LEU A 48 6.74 -4.82 3.03
CA LEU A 48 7.82 -4.55 2.09
C LEU A 48 8.38 -5.88 1.58
N SER A 49 8.30 -6.11 0.27
CA SER A 49 8.92 -7.24 -0.41
C SER A 49 10.13 -6.76 -1.23
N PHE A 50 11.30 -7.29 -0.95
CA PHE A 50 12.48 -7.08 -1.79
C PHE A 50 12.49 -8.05 -2.95
N MET A 51 12.77 -7.57 -4.15
CA MET A 51 12.64 -8.35 -5.37
C MET A 51 13.93 -8.33 -6.19
N ARG A 52 14.35 -9.51 -6.65
CA ARG A 52 15.44 -9.68 -7.60
C ARG A 52 14.94 -10.48 -8.79
N ASN A 53 15.10 -9.94 -10.00
CA ASN A 53 14.60 -10.54 -11.24
C ASN A 53 13.12 -10.98 -11.11
N ARG A 54 12.29 -10.10 -10.55
CA ARG A 54 10.85 -10.30 -10.30
C ARG A 54 10.48 -11.38 -9.29
N GLN A 55 11.44 -11.95 -8.57
CA GLN A 55 11.19 -12.89 -7.49
C GLN A 55 11.37 -12.20 -6.14
N THR A 56 10.43 -12.40 -5.22
CA THR A 56 10.58 -11.99 -3.83
C THR A 56 11.69 -12.79 -3.18
N ILE A 57 12.66 -12.10 -2.57
CA ILE A 57 13.79 -12.73 -1.88
C ILE A 57 13.70 -12.59 -0.36
N GLU A 58 13.05 -11.54 0.13
CA GLU A 58 12.89 -11.24 1.55
C GLU A 58 11.66 -10.34 1.72
N GLN A 59 10.99 -10.46 2.86
CA GLN A 59 9.85 -9.63 3.24
C GLN A 59 10.04 -9.05 4.64
N ARG A 60 9.50 -7.85 4.86
CA ARG A 60 9.46 -7.18 6.18
C ARG A 60 8.13 -6.49 6.36
N GLU A 61 7.66 -6.44 7.60
CA GLU A 61 6.39 -5.81 7.95
C GLU A 61 6.64 -4.54 8.76
N PHE A 62 5.80 -3.55 8.53
CA PHE A 62 5.83 -2.26 9.20
C PHE A 62 4.43 -1.93 9.70
N GLU A 63 4.32 -1.62 10.99
CA GLU A 63 3.05 -1.27 11.62
C GLU A 63 2.68 0.20 11.37
N GLY A 64 1.37 0.46 11.33
CA GLY A 64 0.82 1.80 11.15
C GLY A 64 0.67 2.20 9.68
N THR A 65 -0.18 3.20 9.45
CA THR A 65 -0.56 3.65 8.11
C THR A 65 0.52 4.54 7.50
N ASP A 66 0.54 5.83 7.82
CA ASP A 66 1.48 6.78 7.22
C ASP A 66 2.93 6.46 7.58
N VAL A 67 3.21 6.34 8.88
CA VAL A 67 4.56 6.12 9.40
C VAL A 67 5.13 4.80 8.91
N GLY A 68 4.32 3.73 8.91
CA GLY A 68 4.76 2.42 8.42
C GLY A 68 5.09 2.45 6.92
N PHE A 69 4.32 3.19 6.12
CA PHE A 69 4.60 3.35 4.69
C PHE A 69 5.90 4.11 4.44
N ASP A 70 6.12 5.22 5.15
CA ASP A 70 7.32 6.04 4.99
C ASP A 70 8.57 5.25 5.39
N GLN A 71 8.50 4.49 6.48
CA GLN A 71 9.57 3.56 6.89
C GLN A 71 9.84 2.48 5.84
N ALA A 72 8.78 1.86 5.28
CA ALA A 72 8.92 0.86 4.22
C ALA A 72 9.57 1.46 2.96
N GLN A 73 9.23 2.71 2.59
CA GLN A 73 9.87 3.41 1.48
C GLN A 73 11.36 3.65 1.72
N ASP A 74 11.73 4.14 2.89
CA ASP A 74 13.11 4.47 3.22
C ASP A 74 13.99 3.22 3.26
N VAL A 75 13.48 2.14 3.84
CA VAL A 75 14.15 0.84 3.85
C VAL A 75 14.27 0.28 2.42
N GLY A 76 13.22 0.38 1.60
CA GLY A 76 13.23 -0.06 0.21
C GLY A 76 14.26 0.67 -0.65
N LYS A 77 14.31 2.01 -0.56
CA LYS A 77 15.31 2.85 -1.26
C LYS A 77 16.73 2.55 -0.78
N THR A 78 16.93 2.39 0.52
CA THR A 78 18.23 2.04 1.10
C THR A 78 18.71 0.68 0.58
N TRP A 79 17.83 -0.32 0.54
CA TRP A 79 18.16 -1.62 -0.02
C TRP A 79 18.54 -1.54 -1.50
N LEU A 80 17.81 -0.74 -2.30
CA LEU A 80 18.17 -0.49 -3.69
C LEU A 80 19.55 0.14 -3.85
N ALA A 81 19.86 1.16 -3.04
CA ALA A 81 21.16 1.82 -3.04
C ALA A 81 22.31 0.82 -2.74
N ILE A 82 22.13 -0.03 -1.73
CA ILE A 82 23.11 -1.08 -1.36
C ILE A 82 23.33 -2.07 -2.51
N ASN A 83 22.30 -2.35 -3.31
CA ASN A 83 22.35 -3.26 -4.46
C ASN A 83 22.71 -2.56 -5.79
N GLY A 84 23.25 -1.34 -5.72
CA GLY A 84 23.84 -0.63 -6.87
C GLY A 84 22.85 0.18 -7.70
N ALA A 85 21.63 0.43 -7.23
CA ALA A 85 20.69 1.31 -7.90
C ALA A 85 21.10 2.79 -7.73
N ASP A 86 21.08 3.55 -8.82
CA ASP A 86 21.31 4.99 -8.78
C ASP A 86 20.12 5.77 -8.17
N SER A 87 20.33 7.07 -7.93
CA SER A 87 19.32 7.94 -7.33
C SER A 87 18.05 8.04 -8.18
N THR A 88 18.18 8.00 -9.51
CA THR A 88 17.03 8.01 -10.43
C THR A 88 16.19 6.76 -10.29
N SER A 89 16.82 5.58 -10.20
CA SER A 89 16.15 4.30 -10.03
C SER A 89 15.47 4.22 -8.67
N GLN A 90 16.11 4.71 -7.62
CA GLN A 90 15.51 4.82 -6.28
C GLN A 90 14.29 5.75 -6.28
N TRP A 91 14.40 6.90 -6.96
CA TRP A 91 13.28 7.84 -7.10
C TRP A 91 12.11 7.21 -7.86
N LEU A 92 12.36 6.57 -9.00
CA LEU A 92 11.34 5.89 -9.79
C LEU A 92 10.63 4.80 -8.98
N ALA A 93 11.37 3.95 -8.26
CA ALA A 93 10.79 2.91 -7.41
C ALA A 93 9.91 3.52 -6.30
N GLY A 94 10.39 4.57 -5.63
CA GLY A 94 9.60 5.29 -4.62
C GLY A 94 8.32 5.93 -5.15
N SER A 95 8.39 6.54 -6.33
CA SER A 95 7.22 7.13 -7.01
C SER A 95 6.20 6.08 -7.42
N LEU A 96 6.66 4.92 -7.91
CA LEU A 96 5.78 3.79 -8.26
C LEU A 96 5.00 3.29 -7.04
N GLU A 97 5.67 3.11 -5.88
CA GLU A 97 4.98 2.68 -4.67
C GLU A 97 4.05 3.76 -4.10
N ALA A 98 4.40 5.05 -4.23
CA ALA A 98 3.49 6.14 -3.85
C ALA A 98 2.21 6.16 -4.71
N MET A 99 2.33 5.92 -6.02
CA MET A 99 1.16 5.80 -6.90
C MET A 99 0.32 4.55 -6.57
N ARG A 100 0.96 3.42 -6.24
CA ARG A 100 0.24 2.23 -5.76
C ARG A 100 -0.53 2.50 -4.49
N ARG A 101 0.08 3.21 -3.54
CA ARG A 101 -0.60 3.65 -2.32
C ARG A 101 -1.84 4.49 -2.62
N MET A 102 -1.76 5.46 -3.55
CA MET A 102 -2.94 6.25 -3.95
C MET A 102 -4.11 5.39 -4.45
N ASN A 103 -3.83 4.20 -5.00
CA ASN A 103 -4.86 3.28 -5.48
C ASN A 103 -5.43 2.40 -4.37
N CYS A 104 -4.65 2.06 -3.35
CA CYS A 104 -5.08 1.12 -2.29
C CYS A 104 -5.44 1.79 -0.95
N ASP A 105 -5.13 3.08 -0.76
CA ASP A 105 -5.39 3.89 0.43
C ASP A 105 -6.27 5.12 0.05
N PRO A 106 -7.62 4.97 0.10
CA PRO A 106 -8.55 6.05 -0.25
C PRO A 106 -8.40 7.29 0.64
N GLU A 107 -8.07 7.11 1.93
CA GLU A 107 -7.86 8.21 2.88
C GLU A 107 -6.63 9.03 2.52
N PHE A 108 -5.53 8.37 2.14
CA PHE A 108 -4.35 9.04 1.61
C PHE A 108 -4.66 9.78 0.31
N ARG A 109 -5.37 9.14 -0.63
CA ARG A 109 -5.80 9.80 -1.88
C ARG A 109 -6.65 11.04 -1.62
N HIS A 110 -7.59 10.97 -0.67
CA HIS A 110 -8.45 12.10 -0.30
C HIS A 110 -7.65 13.25 0.33
N ARG A 111 -6.69 12.94 1.20
CA ARG A 111 -5.81 13.95 1.81
C ARG A 111 -4.94 14.67 0.78
N ILE A 112 -4.44 13.96 -0.22
CA ILE A 112 -3.70 14.58 -1.33
C ILE A 112 -4.62 15.47 -2.17
N SER A 113 -5.80 14.98 -2.52
CA SER A 113 -6.81 15.76 -3.26
C SER A 113 -7.18 17.07 -2.54
N LYS A 114 -7.38 17.02 -1.21
CA LYS A 114 -7.70 18.19 -0.38
C LYS A 114 -6.59 19.21 -0.24
N ARG A 115 -5.32 18.82 -0.43
CA ARG A 115 -4.19 19.74 -0.30
C ARG A 115 -4.02 20.68 -1.50
N GLY A 116 -4.71 20.42 -2.61
CA GLY A 116 -4.60 21.22 -3.84
C GLY A 116 -3.22 21.06 -4.49
N PHE A 117 -3.19 21.03 -5.82
CA PHE A 117 -1.95 21.17 -6.59
C PHE A 117 -1.46 22.62 -6.53
#